data_AF-M1CZ91-F1
#
_entry.id   AF-M1CZ91-F1
#
_cell.length_a   1.000
_cell.length_b   1.000
_cell.length_c   1.000
_cell.angle_alpha   90.00
_cell.angle_beta   90.00
_cell.angle_gamma   90.00
#
_symmetry.space_group_name_H-M   'P 1'
#
loop_
_entity.id
_entity.type
_entity.pdbx_description
1 polymer ?
#
loop_
_entity_poly.entity_id
_entity_poly.type
_entity_poly.pdbx_seq_one_letter_code
_entity_poly.pdbx_strand_id
1 'polypeptide(L)' 'MAKDAQWGVVISQRSGETEDSFISDLSVGLATSQIKAGAPCRGERLAKYNQLLRIEEELGDQAVYTGEKWRN' A
#
# COMPACT_ATOMS: atom_id res chain seq x y z
N MET A 1 -14.28 11.26 1.18
CA MET A 1 -14.90 11.21 2.53
C MET A 1 -13.88 11.17 3.66
N ALA A 2 -13.14 10.07 3.87
CA ALA A 2 -12.20 9.98 5.01
C ALA A 2 -11.07 11.02 4.94
N LYS A 3 -10.47 11.20 3.76
CA LYS A 3 -9.47 12.26 3.52
C LYS A 3 -10.03 13.67 3.74
N ASP A 4 -11.24 13.93 3.23
CA ASP A 4 -11.92 15.24 3.40
C ASP A 4 -12.22 15.52 4.88
N ALA A 5 -12.45 14.47 5.68
CA ALA A 5 -12.61 14.55 7.13
C ALA A 5 -11.28 14.54 7.91
N GLN A 6 -10.13 14.63 7.22
CA GLN A 6 -8.77 14.60 7.80
C GLN A 6 -8.47 13.32 8.59
N TRP A 7 -9.03 12.18 8.16
CA TRP A 7 -8.73 10.88 8.74
C TRP A 7 -7.70 10.12 7.89
N GLY A 8 -6.79 9.44 8.58
CA GLY A 8 -5.88 8.50 7.92
C GLY A 8 -6.65 7.32 7.32
N VAL A 9 -6.24 6.89 6.14
CA VAL A 9 -6.80 5.71 5.45
C VAL A 9 -5.77 4.60 5.48
N VAL A 10 -6.17 3.40 5.89
CA VAL A 10 -5.33 2.21 5.84
C VAL A 10 -5.98 1.22 4.89
N ILE A 11 -5.30 0.93 3.79
CA ILE A 11 -5.71 -0.17 2.90
C ILE A 11 -5.30 -1.49 3.57
N SER A 12 -6.18 -2.48 3.59
CA SER A 12 -5.93 -3.75 4.27
C SER A 12 -6.35 -4.92 3.39
N GLN A 13 -5.52 -5.96 3.40
CA GLN A 13 -5.89 -7.28 2.91
C GLN A 13 -6.92 -7.97 3.81
N ARG A 14 -7.39 -9.16 3.39
CA ARG A 14 -8.28 -10.02 4.17
C ARG A 14 -7.59 -11.29 4.65
N SER A 15 -8.25 -12.04 5.54
CA SER A 15 -7.70 -13.26 6.15
C SER A 15 -7.49 -14.39 5.13
N GLY A 16 -8.45 -14.59 4.21
CA GLY A 16 -8.29 -15.44 3.04
C GLY A 16 -8.00 -14.57 1.82
N GLU A 17 -6.78 -14.67 1.30
CA GLU A 17 -6.26 -13.75 0.28
C GLU A 17 -5.63 -14.53 -0.87
N THR A 18 -5.60 -13.93 -2.06
CA THR A 18 -5.03 -14.52 -3.28
C THR A 18 -3.68 -13.86 -3.61
N GLU A 19 -3.00 -14.29 -4.67
CA GLU A 19 -1.78 -13.63 -5.15
C GLU A 19 -2.03 -12.28 -5.83
N ASP A 20 -3.29 -11.87 -5.99
CA ASP A 20 -3.66 -10.58 -6.56
C ASP A 20 -3.10 -9.42 -5.73
N SER A 21 -2.35 -8.51 -6.34
CA SER A 21 -1.73 -7.36 -5.68
C SER A 21 -2.49 -6.05 -5.83
N PHE A 22 -3.75 -6.06 -6.31
CA PHE A 22 -4.57 -4.87 -6.57
C PHE A 22 -4.55 -3.82 -5.46
N ILE A 23 -4.55 -4.25 -4.20
CA ILE A 23 -4.56 -3.33 -3.06
C ILE A 23 -3.27 -2.49 -2.92
N SER A 24 -2.15 -2.94 -3.50
CA SER A 24 -0.90 -2.19 -3.54
C SER A 24 -1.05 -0.99 -4.46
N ASP A 25 -1.48 -1.20 -5.70
CA ASP A 25 -1.75 -0.16 -6.69
C ASP A 25 -2.85 0.79 -6.19
N LEU A 26 -3.90 0.26 -5.57
CA LEU A 26 -4.95 1.07 -4.95
C LEU A 26 -4.40 2.00 -3.86
N SER A 27 -3.47 1.52 -3.02
CA SER A 27 -2.90 2.32 -1.94
C SER A 27 -2.04 3.48 -2.44
N VAL A 28 -1.29 3.27 -3.53
CA VAL A 28 -0.45 4.30 -4.16
C VAL A 28 -1.33 5.27 -4.94
N GLY A 29 -2.26 4.78 -5.77
CA GLY A 29 -3.14 5.62 -6.58
C GLY A 29 -4.09 6.49 -5.75
N LEU A 30 -4.54 6.00 -4.60
CA LEU A 30 -5.31 6.80 -3.64
C LEU A 30 -4.42 7.62 -2.70
N ALA A 31 -3.10 7.49 -2.76
CA ALA A 31 -2.13 8.14 -1.87
C ALA A 31 -2.52 8.02 -0.39
N THR A 32 -2.81 6.81 0.08
CA THR A 32 -3.25 6.57 1.48
C THR A 32 -2.10 6.54 2.48
N SER A 33 -0.86 6.49 2.00
CA SER A 33 0.40 6.46 2.78
C SER A 33 0.57 5.28 3.74
N GLN A 34 -0.44 4.41 3.86
CA GLN A 34 -0.40 3.20 4.69
C GLN A 34 -1.12 2.04 4.04
N ILE A 35 -0.54 0.86 4.22
CA ILE A 35 -1.09 -0.42 3.82
C ILE A 35 -0.75 -1.50 4.85
N LYS A 36 -1.72 -2.35 5.15
CA LYS A 36 -1.58 -3.53 5.99
C LYS A 36 -1.73 -4.78 5.13
N ALA A 37 -0.61 -5.29 4.63
CA ALA A 37 -0.53 -6.48 3.79
C ALA A 37 0.05 -7.72 4.52
N GLY A 38 0.04 -7.71 5.85
CA GLY A 38 0.33 -8.90 6.68
C GLY A 38 1.78 -8.99 7.11
N ALA A 39 2.17 -10.16 7.61
CA ALA A 39 3.57 -10.43 7.87
C ALA A 39 4.32 -10.59 6.53
N PRO A 40 5.64 -10.33 6.50
CA PRO A 40 6.49 -10.61 5.34
C PRO A 40 6.75 -12.13 5.20
N CYS A 41 5.67 -12.91 5.16
CA CYS A 41 5.66 -14.35 4.98
C CYS A 41 4.37 -14.76 4.25
N ARG A 42 4.42 -15.93 3.58
CA ARG A 42 3.36 -16.46 2.70
C ARG A 42 3.22 -15.68 1.38
N GLY A 43 3.09 -16.39 0.27
CA GLY A 43 3.19 -15.84 -1.09
C GLY A 43 2.13 -14.78 -1.38
N GLU A 44 0.89 -15.00 -0.95
CA GLU A 44 -0.22 -14.08 -1.14
C GLU A 44 -0.02 -12.72 -0.46
N ARG A 45 0.84 -12.65 0.57
CA ARG A 45 1.18 -11.43 1.31
C ARG A 45 2.36 -10.73 0.65
N LEU A 46 3.40 -11.51 0.35
CA LEU A 46 4.59 -11.02 -0.36
C LEU A 46 4.24 -10.47 -1.74
N ALA A 47 3.23 -11.00 -2.42
CA ALA A 47 2.76 -10.48 -3.71
C ALA A 47 2.45 -8.97 -3.65
N LYS A 48 1.85 -8.49 -2.55
CA LYS A 48 1.51 -7.07 -2.36
C LYS A 48 2.76 -6.24 -2.11
N TYR A 49 3.63 -6.69 -1.21
CA TYR A 49 4.88 -5.99 -0.91
C TYR A 49 5.80 -5.91 -2.13
N ASN A 50 5.93 -7.00 -2.87
CA ASN A 50 6.71 -7.04 -4.10
C ASN A 50 6.11 -6.11 -5.17
N GLN A 51 4.78 -5.98 -5.22
CA GLN A 51 4.15 -5.02 -6.12
C GLN A 51 4.45 -3.57 -5.72
N LEU A 52 4.49 -3.25 -4.42
CA LEU A 52 4.90 -1.91 -3.97
C LEU A 52 6.35 -1.59 -4.38
N LEU A 53 7.26 -2.57 -4.29
CA LEU A 53 8.63 -2.42 -4.77
C LEU A 53 8.69 -2.17 -6.28
N ARG A 54 7.88 -2.88 -7.08
CA ARG A 54 7.78 -2.64 -8.53
C ARG A 54 7.21 -1.27 -8.86
N ILE A 55 6.19 -0.81 -8.14
CA ILE A 55 5.61 0.53 -8.32
C ILE A 55 6.64 1.61 -7.95
N GLU A 56 7.39 1.43 -6.86
CA GLU A 56 8.47 2.33 -6.47
C GLU A 56 9.55 2.39 -7.56
N GLU A 57 9.97 1.23 -8.09
CA GLU A 57 10.92 1.15 -9.20
C GLU A 57 10.39 1.84 -10.47
N GLU A 58 9.12 1.65 -10.81
CA GLU A 58 8.47 2.27 -11.97
C GLU A 58 8.38 3.80 -11.85
N LEU A 59 8.08 4.32 -10.66
CA LEU A 59 8.01 5.76 -10.40
C LEU A 59 9.39 6.42 -10.36
N GLY A 60 10.44 5.67 -10.03
CA GLY A 60 11.82 6.17 -9.96
C GLY A 60 11.94 7.41 -9.09
N ASP A 61 12.49 8.49 -9.64
CA ASP A 61 12.71 9.76 -8.93
C ASP A 61 11.40 10.44 -8.46
N GLN A 62 10.25 10.02 -8.95
CA GLN A 62 8.94 10.53 -8.53
C GLN A 62 8.40 9.80 -7.29
N ALA A 63 9.00 8.68 -6.89
CA ALA A 63 8.56 7.93 -5.72
C ALA A 63 8.85 8.72 -4.43
N VAL A 64 7.84 8.86 -3.57
CA VAL A 64 7.96 9.51 -2.25
C VAL A 64 7.45 8.59 -1.17
N TYR A 65 8.36 8.13 -0.31
CA TYR A 65 7.99 7.41 0.91
C TYR A 65 7.59 8.39 2.01
N THR A 66 6.36 8.27 2.51
CA THR A 66 5.79 9.25 3.46
C THR A 66 6.37 9.14 4.88
N GLY A 67 6.91 7.97 5.27
CA GLY A 67 7.56 7.75 6.56
C GLY A 67 6.73 8.21 7.76
N GLU A 68 7.33 8.99 8.65
CA GLU A 68 6.67 9.53 9.85
C GLU A 68 5.50 10.48 9.53
N LYS A 69 5.47 11.04 8.31
CA LYS A 69 4.42 11.96 7.85
C LYS A 69 3.22 11.26 7.23
N TRP A 70 3.03 9.96 7.46
CA TRP A 70 1.96 9.17 6.84
C TRP A 70 0.53 9.72 7.00
N ARG A 71 0.28 10.62 7.97
CA ARG A 71 -1.04 11.26 8.19
C ARG A 71 -1.30 12.50 7.34
N ASN A 72 -0.26 13.16 6.83
CA ASN A 72 -0.33 14.54 6.32
C ASN A 72 0.21 14.64 4.90
#